data_AF-W5LRC2-F1
#
_entry.id   AF-W5LRC2-F1
#
_cell.length_a   1.000
_cell.length_b   1.000
_cell.length_c   1.000
_cell.angle_alpha   90.00
_cell.angle_beta   90.00
_cell.angle_gamma   90.00
#
_symmetry.space_group_name_H-M   'P 1'
#
loop_
_entity.id
_entity.type
_entity.pdbx_description
1 polymer ?
#
loop_
_entity_poly.entity_id
_entity_poly.type
_entity_poly.pdbx_seq_one_letter_code
_entity_poly.pdbx_strand_id
1 'polypeptide(L)'
;MFSVVLWFTGLFSACISALPVAPERRCAFLASPRNTEKAQRAGNISGTVQHCARTYCCMGIFRLEHGGPTPDLLGCSITETSCPEASCRASAHRQNYLSCVCSSDFCNINITLNNQAKQTQPSHTSDVLSASLFVIPGGALVILIFLLTVLGGKRLVRVVARGHFADVRQGFFKGSSVALKVFPESNRQEFSKEKNVYLLPFMTHCGIVHCLGVGRMGREFVLILELATQGSLNTFLSRTVSDWNSTLRLAQTVSQGLAYLHTELNKNGACKPAIAHGDLSSSNVLVKADGSCALCDFGCSVVLQGFRNCPGIQDHSGETEVSSFFNNLQAIQLSSIL
;
A
#
# COMPACT_ATOMS: atom_id res chain seq x y z
N MET A 1 -42.33 15.94 26.35
CA MET A 1 -41.60 15.64 25.09
C MET A 1 -40.13 15.51 25.48
N PHE A 2 -39.66 14.28 25.63
CA PHE A 2 -38.41 13.97 26.34
C PHE A 2 -37.17 14.48 25.58
N SER A 3 -36.37 15.27 26.29
CA SER A 3 -35.00 15.64 25.93
C SER A 3 -34.07 14.52 26.38
N VAL A 4 -33.31 13.92 25.46
CA VAL A 4 -32.23 12.98 25.79
C VAL A 4 -30.92 13.59 25.32
N VAL A 5 -30.30 14.33 26.23
CA VAL A 5 -28.90 14.74 26.15
C VAL A 5 -28.07 13.58 26.69
N LEU A 6 -27.49 12.77 25.81
CA LEU A 6 -26.49 11.78 26.20
C LEU A 6 -25.13 12.47 26.32
N TRP A 7 -24.78 12.82 27.56
CA TRP A 7 -23.42 13.15 27.97
C TRP A 7 -22.57 11.87 27.89
N PHE A 8 -21.72 11.73 26.87
CA PHE A 8 -20.59 10.82 26.95
C PHE A 8 -19.49 11.53 27.76
N THR A 9 -19.41 11.19 29.04
CA THR A 9 -18.31 11.56 29.91
C THR A 9 -17.00 11.03 29.33
N GLY A 10 -16.01 11.92 29.29
CA GLY A 10 -14.69 11.64 28.76
C GLY A 10 -14.02 10.48 29.49
N LEU A 11 -13.68 9.46 28.72
CA LEU A 11 -12.43 8.74 28.88
C LEU A 11 -11.61 9.09 27.64
N PHE A 12 -10.77 10.12 27.77
CA PHE A 12 -9.57 10.22 26.95
C PHE A 12 -8.71 8.99 27.28
N SER A 13 -9.06 7.86 26.66
CA SER A 13 -8.12 6.76 26.52
C SER A 13 -7.03 7.32 25.63
N ALA A 14 -5.92 7.73 26.24
CA ALA A 14 -4.67 7.83 25.52
C ALA A 14 -4.54 6.48 24.81
N CYS A 15 -4.64 6.48 23.47
CA CYS A 15 -4.33 5.31 22.67
C CYS A 15 -2.86 4.99 22.91
N ILE A 16 -2.59 4.23 23.97
CA ILE A 16 -1.42 3.38 24.03
C ILE A 16 -1.62 2.46 22.84
N SER A 17 -0.84 2.71 21.81
CA SER A 17 -0.86 1.96 20.57
C SER A 17 -0.42 0.55 20.93
N ALA A 18 -1.36 -0.33 21.27
CA ALA A 18 -1.10 -1.75 21.16
C ALA A 18 -0.86 -1.97 19.66
N LEU A 19 0.38 -2.30 19.30
CA LEU A 19 0.69 -2.70 17.92
C LEU A 19 -0.37 -3.73 17.49
N PRO A 20 -0.94 -3.60 16.27
CA PRO A 20 -1.88 -4.58 15.77
C PRO A 20 -1.17 -5.93 15.75
N VAL A 21 -1.69 -6.88 16.55
CA VAL A 21 -1.28 -8.29 16.44
C VAL A 21 -1.81 -8.75 15.08
N ALA A 22 -0.92 -8.83 14.09
CA ALA A 22 -1.26 -9.27 12.75
C ALA A 22 -1.86 -10.69 12.79
N PRO A 23 -2.84 -11.02 11.93
CA PRO A 23 -3.33 -12.38 11.83
C PRO A 23 -2.17 -13.31 11.44
N GLU A 24 -1.94 -14.32 12.27
CA GLU A 24 -0.79 -15.22 12.17
C GLU A 24 -0.92 -16.11 10.92
N ARG A 25 -0.06 -15.88 9.91
CA ARG A 25 -0.09 -16.65 8.65
C ARG A 25 0.27 -18.11 8.92
N ARG A 26 -0.49 -19.05 8.35
CA ARG A 26 -0.26 -20.49 8.49
C ARG A 26 0.29 -21.09 7.20
N CYS A 27 1.49 -21.65 7.28
CA CYS A 27 2.15 -22.33 6.16
C CYS A 27 2.34 -23.81 6.49
N ALA A 28 2.36 -24.66 5.46
CA ALA A 28 2.80 -26.03 5.67
C ALA A 28 4.29 -26.05 6.04
N PHE A 29 4.64 -26.91 6.98
CA PHE A 29 6.00 -27.06 7.50
C PHE A 29 6.55 -28.44 7.17
N LEU A 30 7.70 -28.45 6.52
CA LEU A 30 8.51 -29.63 6.27
C LEU A 30 9.95 -29.17 6.13
N ALA A 31 10.88 -29.70 6.91
CA ALA A 31 12.29 -29.33 6.77
C ALA A 31 13.18 -30.56 6.94
N SER A 32 14.07 -30.79 5.98
CA SER A 32 15.20 -31.71 6.12
C SER A 32 16.09 -31.28 7.31
N PRO A 33 16.78 -32.21 8.02
CA PRO A 33 17.64 -31.89 9.16
C PRO A 33 18.67 -30.77 8.91
N ARG A 34 19.09 -30.60 7.65
CA ARG A 34 20.02 -29.54 7.23
C ARG A 34 19.42 -28.13 7.23
N ASN A 35 18.10 -28.02 7.14
CA ASN A 35 17.36 -26.75 6.99
C ASN A 35 16.49 -26.40 8.21
N THR A 36 16.41 -27.28 9.21
CA THR A 36 15.54 -27.15 10.38
C THR A 36 15.81 -25.89 11.20
N GLU A 37 17.06 -25.54 11.48
CA GLU A 37 17.40 -24.33 12.27
C GLU A 37 17.01 -23.03 11.56
N LYS A 38 17.18 -22.98 10.23
CA LYS A 38 16.80 -21.81 9.42
C LYS A 38 15.28 -21.67 9.37
N ALA A 39 14.57 -22.79 9.27
CA ALA A 39 13.11 -22.83 9.21
C ALA A 39 12.48 -22.48 10.56
N GLN A 40 13.03 -22.97 11.68
CA GLN A 40 12.54 -22.64 13.04
C GLN A 40 12.60 -21.14 13.37
N ARG A 41 13.58 -20.41 12.83
CA ARG A 41 13.67 -18.95 13.02
C ARG A 41 12.55 -18.16 12.33
N ALA A 42 11.82 -18.78 11.41
CA ALA A 42 10.81 -18.10 10.59
C ALA A 42 9.42 -18.01 11.28
N GLY A 43 9.18 -18.79 12.33
CA GLY A 43 7.87 -18.85 12.98
C GLY A 43 7.73 -20.04 13.95
N ASN A 44 6.66 -20.05 14.76
CA ASN A 44 6.37 -21.13 15.70
C ASN A 44 5.83 -22.36 14.97
N ILE A 45 6.23 -23.56 15.36
CA ILE A 45 5.89 -24.81 14.65
C ILE A 45 5.01 -25.69 15.53
N SER A 46 3.88 -26.12 14.98
CA SER A 46 2.95 -27.07 15.59
C SER A 46 2.69 -28.22 14.61
N GLY A 47 3.45 -29.31 14.77
CA GLY A 47 3.39 -30.47 13.86
C GLY A 47 3.81 -30.11 12.43
N THR A 48 2.89 -30.26 11.47
CA THR A 48 3.08 -29.95 10.04
C THR A 48 2.70 -28.51 9.68
N VAL A 49 2.41 -27.66 10.68
CA VAL A 49 2.00 -26.27 10.49
C VAL A 49 3.05 -25.34 11.08
N GLN A 50 3.47 -24.33 10.31
CA GLN A 50 4.27 -23.22 10.80
C GLN A 50 3.44 -21.94 10.82
N HIS A 51 3.43 -21.29 11.98
CA HIS A 51 2.82 -20.02 12.26
C HIS A 51 3.87 -18.91 12.07
N CYS A 52 3.72 -18.11 11.01
CA CYS A 52 4.73 -17.13 10.63
C CYS A 52 4.72 -15.91 11.54
N ALA A 53 5.84 -15.65 12.21
CA ALA A 53 5.95 -14.57 13.19
C ALA A 53 6.29 -13.20 12.55
N ARG A 54 6.94 -13.20 11.38
CA ARG A 54 7.53 -11.99 10.77
C ARG A 54 7.25 -11.82 9.28
N THR A 55 6.45 -12.71 8.70
CA THR A 55 6.10 -12.69 7.28
C THR A 55 4.66 -13.13 7.12
N TYR A 56 4.02 -12.66 6.05
CA TYR A 56 2.72 -13.15 5.61
C TYR A 56 2.83 -14.09 4.39
N CYS A 57 4.05 -14.50 4.04
CA CYS A 57 4.36 -15.30 2.86
C CYS A 57 4.80 -16.72 3.23
N CYS A 58 4.19 -17.71 2.58
CA CYS A 58 4.67 -19.08 2.60
C CYS A 58 5.70 -19.29 1.49
N MET A 59 6.64 -20.20 1.73
CA MET A 59 7.69 -20.60 0.80
C MET A 59 7.70 -22.12 0.65
N GLY A 60 8.03 -22.58 -0.54
CA GLY A 60 8.37 -23.98 -0.80
C GLY A 60 9.62 -24.10 -1.68
N ILE A 61 10.48 -25.06 -1.35
CA ILE A 61 11.62 -25.50 -2.15
C ILE A 61 11.42 -26.99 -2.44
N PHE A 62 11.50 -27.35 -3.72
CA PHE A 62 11.21 -28.67 -4.22
C PHE A 62 12.41 -29.20 -4.99
N ARG A 63 12.79 -30.44 -4.75
CA ARG A 63 13.81 -31.15 -5.52
C ARG A 63 13.15 -31.83 -6.71
N LEU A 64 13.77 -31.74 -7.88
CA LEU A 64 13.34 -32.47 -9.06
C LEU A 64 13.91 -33.88 -9.04
N GLU A 65 13.04 -34.88 -8.85
CA GLU A 65 13.39 -36.30 -8.93
C GLU A 65 12.72 -36.97 -10.14
N HIS A 66 13.11 -38.20 -10.48
CA HIS A 66 12.62 -38.92 -11.67
C HIS A 66 11.09 -39.09 -11.73
N GLY A 67 10.39 -38.93 -10.61
CA GLY A 67 8.92 -38.97 -10.48
C GLY A 67 8.23 -37.61 -10.37
N GLY A 68 8.96 -36.49 -10.42
CA GLY A 68 8.41 -35.13 -10.27
C GLY A 68 9.00 -34.34 -9.10
N PRO A 69 8.48 -33.13 -8.84
CA PRO A 69 8.96 -32.26 -7.78
C PRO A 69 8.54 -32.76 -6.39
N THR A 70 9.51 -33.04 -5.52
CA THR A 70 9.30 -33.47 -4.12
C THR A 70 9.67 -32.34 -3.15
N PRO A 71 8.87 -32.08 -2.10
CA PRO A 71 9.15 -30.98 -1.16
C PRO A 71 10.40 -31.28 -0.33
N ASP A 72 11.39 -30.38 -0.38
CA ASP A 72 12.64 -30.45 0.39
C ASP A 72 12.61 -29.47 1.58
N LEU A 73 11.92 -28.34 1.42
CA LEU A 73 11.64 -27.36 2.48
C LEU A 73 10.30 -26.65 2.24
N LEU A 74 9.40 -26.67 3.23
CA LEU A 74 8.17 -25.90 3.30
C LEU A 74 8.16 -25.09 4.60
N GLY A 75 7.77 -23.82 4.53
CA GLY A 75 7.63 -22.99 5.73
C GLY A 75 7.39 -21.53 5.41
N CYS A 76 7.69 -20.65 6.37
CA CYS A 76 7.57 -19.21 6.23
C CYS A 76 8.79 -18.60 5.49
N SER A 77 8.56 -17.66 4.55
CA SER A 77 9.67 -16.96 3.88
C SER A 77 10.38 -16.00 4.83
N ILE A 78 11.70 -16.12 4.95
CA ILE A 78 12.52 -15.21 5.77
C ILE A 78 13.18 -14.08 4.98
N THR A 79 13.14 -14.16 3.64
CA THR A 79 13.91 -13.27 2.75
C THR A 79 13.04 -12.42 1.84
N GLU A 80 11.83 -12.85 1.47
CA GLU A 80 10.93 -12.01 0.68
C GLU A 80 10.02 -11.15 1.54
N THR A 81 9.96 -9.87 1.18
CA THR A 81 9.04 -8.87 1.74
C THR A 81 7.70 -8.80 1.01
N SER A 82 7.56 -9.50 -0.12
CA SER A 82 6.38 -9.45 -1.00
C SER A 82 6.12 -10.79 -1.70
N CYS A 83 4.91 -11.33 -1.56
CA CYS A 83 4.43 -12.52 -2.26
C CYS A 83 3.17 -12.17 -3.10
N PRO A 84 3.31 -12.02 -4.43
CA PRO A 84 2.25 -11.46 -5.27
C PRO A 84 1.16 -12.47 -5.64
N GLU A 85 1.45 -13.77 -5.66
CA GLU A 85 0.50 -14.81 -6.04
C GLU A 85 -0.10 -15.51 -4.82
N ALA A 86 -1.40 -15.82 -4.90
CA ALA A 86 -2.12 -16.57 -3.87
C ALA A 86 -1.71 -18.05 -3.83
N SER A 87 -1.31 -18.61 -4.97
CA SER A 87 -0.85 -20.00 -5.14
C SER A 87 0.67 -20.08 -5.39
N CYS A 88 1.27 -21.22 -5.07
CA CYS A 88 2.71 -21.42 -5.20
C CYS A 88 3.08 -21.75 -6.66
N ARG A 89 3.35 -20.71 -7.46
CA ARG A 89 3.85 -20.88 -8.83
C ARG A 89 5.36 -21.16 -8.81
N ALA A 90 5.75 -22.31 -9.35
CA ALA A 90 7.14 -22.75 -9.31
C ALA A 90 8.03 -21.96 -10.28
N SER A 91 9.19 -21.53 -9.79
CA SER A 91 10.28 -20.93 -10.53
C SER A 91 11.57 -21.75 -10.34
N ALA A 92 12.46 -21.72 -11.33
CA ALA A 92 13.74 -22.41 -11.23
C ALA A 92 14.63 -21.72 -10.18
N HIS A 93 15.14 -22.50 -9.21
CA HIS A 93 15.97 -21.97 -8.12
C HIS A 93 17.46 -22.26 -8.36
N ARG A 94 17.81 -23.52 -8.66
CA ARG A 94 19.16 -24.04 -8.98
C ARG A 94 19.01 -25.24 -9.91
N GLN A 95 20.12 -25.78 -10.43
CA GLN A 95 20.09 -27.06 -11.16
C GLN A 95 19.40 -28.13 -10.27
N ASN A 96 18.29 -28.68 -10.75
CA ASN A 96 17.43 -29.68 -10.10
C ASN A 96 16.56 -29.21 -8.91
N TYR A 97 16.36 -27.90 -8.72
CA TYR A 97 15.47 -27.40 -7.67
C TYR A 97 14.49 -26.33 -8.19
N LEU A 98 13.26 -26.42 -7.71
CA LEU A 98 12.20 -25.43 -7.90
C LEU A 98 11.94 -24.69 -6.58
N SER A 99 11.55 -23.43 -6.66
CA SER A 99 11.11 -22.64 -5.51
C SER A 99 9.82 -21.90 -5.83
N CYS A 100 9.04 -21.57 -4.80
CA CYS A 100 7.89 -20.67 -4.93
C CYS A 100 7.59 -19.95 -3.63
N VAL A 101 6.87 -18.84 -3.76
CA VAL A 101 6.44 -17.98 -2.64
C VAL A 101 5.00 -17.55 -2.89
N CYS A 102 4.15 -17.61 -1.88
CA CYS A 102 2.71 -17.37 -2.04
C CYS A 102 2.05 -16.79 -0.77
N SER A 103 0.85 -16.23 -0.92
CA SER A 103 0.20 -15.39 0.10
C SER A 103 -1.05 -15.96 0.76
N SER A 104 -1.50 -17.17 0.39
CA SER A 104 -2.64 -17.84 1.05
C SER A 104 -2.20 -18.85 2.11
N ASP A 105 -3.08 -19.16 3.06
CA ASP A 105 -2.79 -20.22 4.04
C ASP A 105 -2.55 -21.56 3.34
N PHE A 106 -1.50 -22.29 3.76
CA PHE A 106 -1.10 -23.59 3.21
C PHE A 106 -0.83 -23.61 1.69
N CYS A 107 -0.63 -22.45 1.07
CA CYS A 107 -0.46 -22.36 -0.38
C CYS A 107 0.78 -23.10 -0.89
N ASN A 108 1.76 -23.36 -0.02
CA ASN A 108 3.02 -24.04 -0.34
C ASN A 108 2.93 -25.57 -0.36
N ILE A 109 1.76 -26.18 -0.16
CA ILE A 109 1.60 -27.65 -0.24
C ILE A 109 1.71 -28.16 -1.68
N ASN A 110 1.11 -27.43 -2.63
CA ASN A 110 1.06 -27.81 -4.04
C ASN A 110 1.72 -26.73 -4.89
N ILE A 111 2.43 -27.16 -5.95
CA ILE A 111 3.03 -26.24 -6.89
C ILE A 111 2.39 -26.28 -8.26
N THR A 112 2.31 -25.12 -8.89
CA THR A 112 1.95 -24.98 -10.29
C THR A 112 3.24 -24.88 -11.12
N LEU A 113 3.53 -25.92 -11.90
CA LEU A 113 4.63 -25.93 -12.86
C LEU A 113 4.29 -24.99 -14.02
N ASN A 114 5.16 -24.02 -14.28
CA ASN A 114 5.06 -23.20 -15.47
C ASN A 114 5.65 -23.98 -16.66
N ASN A 115 5.01 -23.96 -17.83
CA ASN A 115 5.46 -24.69 -19.03
C ASN A 115 6.87 -24.27 -19.55
N GLN A 116 7.50 -23.27 -18.93
CA GLN A 116 8.87 -22.85 -19.21
C GLN A 116 9.95 -23.65 -18.45
N ALA A 117 9.59 -24.61 -17.60
CA ALA A 117 10.56 -25.43 -16.84
C ALA A 117 10.96 -26.74 -17.54
N LYS A 118 10.62 -26.95 -18.82
CA LYS A 118 10.94 -28.17 -19.57
C LYS A 118 11.92 -27.88 -20.71
N GLN A 119 13.16 -27.49 -20.39
CA GLN A 119 14.31 -27.68 -21.28
C GLN A 119 15.63 -27.42 -20.56
N THR A 120 16.06 -28.36 -19.71
CA THR A 120 17.49 -28.63 -19.55
C THR A 120 17.66 -30.08 -19.11
N GLN A 121 17.83 -30.98 -20.08
CA GLN A 121 18.58 -32.22 -19.86
C GLN A 121 19.83 -32.17 -20.75
N PRO A 122 20.95 -32.77 -20.29
CA PRO A 122 22.27 -32.53 -20.85
C PRO A 122 22.52 -33.40 -22.08
N SER A 123 22.88 -32.77 -23.20
CA SER A 123 23.41 -33.48 -24.37
C SER A 123 24.93 -33.60 -24.23
N HIS A 124 25.40 -34.80 -23.87
CA HIS A 124 26.72 -35.24 -24.29
C HIS A 124 26.69 -35.44 -25.80
N THR A 125 27.47 -34.67 -26.54
CA THR A 125 28.64 -35.15 -27.31
C THR A 125 29.25 -33.96 -28.05
N SER A 126 30.59 -33.93 -28.02
CA SER A 126 31.50 -33.01 -28.67
C SER A 126 31.17 -32.72 -30.12
N ASP A 127 31.23 -31.43 -30.51
CA ASP A 127 31.88 -31.04 -31.76
C ASP A 127 32.39 -29.59 -31.69
N VAL A 128 33.60 -29.45 -32.20
CA VAL A 128 34.46 -28.26 -32.20
C VAL A 128 34.10 -27.42 -33.42
N LEU A 129 33.81 -26.11 -33.27
CA LEU A 129 34.20 -25.11 -34.28
C LEU A 129 34.11 -23.65 -33.79
N SER A 130 35.28 -23.00 -33.85
CA SER A 130 35.59 -21.57 -33.97
C SER A 130 34.80 -20.55 -33.15
N ALA A 131 35.46 -20.07 -32.08
CA ALA A 131 35.19 -18.76 -31.51
C ALA A 131 35.62 -17.65 -32.48
N SER A 132 34.65 -16.90 -33.00
CA SER A 132 34.88 -15.56 -33.56
C SER A 132 34.35 -14.53 -32.57
N LEU A 133 35.25 -13.95 -31.78
CA LEU A 133 34.99 -12.81 -30.92
C LEU A 133 34.51 -11.62 -31.76
N PHE A 134 33.21 -11.27 -31.68
CA PHE A 134 32.80 -9.90 -31.97
C PHE A 134 32.98 -9.07 -30.70
N VAL A 135 34.12 -8.39 -30.60
CA VAL A 135 34.35 -7.33 -29.62
C VAL A 135 33.38 -6.20 -29.94
N ILE A 136 32.28 -6.10 -29.19
CA ILE A 136 31.51 -4.85 -29.16
C ILE A 136 32.45 -3.79 -28.56
N PRO A 137 32.72 -2.65 -29.25
CA PRO A 137 33.58 -1.62 -28.69
C PRO A 137 32.99 -1.21 -27.34
N GLY A 138 33.80 -1.20 -26.27
CA GLY A 138 33.34 -0.93 -24.90
C GLY A 138 32.48 0.35 -24.76
N GLY A 139 32.61 1.29 -25.70
CA GLY A 139 31.73 2.45 -25.81
C GLY A 139 30.24 2.11 -26.03
N ALA A 140 29.89 1.11 -26.83
CA ALA A 140 28.49 0.75 -27.07
C ALA A 140 27.86 0.03 -25.87
N LEU A 141 28.64 -0.77 -25.14
CA LEU A 141 28.19 -1.41 -23.89
C LEU A 141 28.04 -0.38 -22.76
N VAL A 142 28.96 0.58 -22.67
CA VAL A 142 28.86 1.69 -21.70
C VAL A 142 27.71 2.63 -22.05
N ILE A 143 27.48 2.93 -23.33
CA ILE A 143 26.32 3.72 -23.78
C ILE A 143 25.04 2.94 -23.51
N LEU A 144 25.00 1.62 -23.74
CA LEU A 144 23.83 0.79 -23.45
C LEU A 144 23.56 0.70 -21.95
N ILE A 145 24.59 0.50 -21.11
CA ILE A 145 24.45 0.52 -19.65
C ILE A 145 24.02 1.90 -19.19
N PHE A 146 24.61 2.98 -19.72
CA PHE A 146 24.22 4.34 -19.43
C PHE A 146 22.76 4.59 -19.86
N LEU A 147 22.35 4.16 -21.06
CA LEU A 147 20.96 4.22 -21.52
C LEU A 147 20.04 3.42 -20.61
N LEU A 148 20.42 2.22 -20.20
CA LEU A 148 19.65 1.36 -19.30
C LEU A 148 19.61 1.89 -17.87
N THR A 149 20.60 2.68 -17.43
CA THR A 149 20.60 3.38 -16.13
C THR A 149 19.82 4.70 -16.18
N VAL A 150 19.86 5.43 -17.29
CA VAL A 150 19.14 6.70 -17.50
C VAL A 150 17.67 6.46 -17.86
N LEU A 151 17.38 5.37 -18.58
CA LEU A 151 16.04 4.81 -18.77
C LEU A 151 15.65 3.85 -17.63
N GLY A 152 16.61 3.59 -16.73
CA GLY A 152 16.48 2.68 -15.60
C GLY A 152 15.59 3.25 -14.53
N GLY A 153 14.33 2.80 -14.57
CA GLY A 153 13.47 2.85 -13.40
C GLY A 153 12.31 3.83 -13.45
N LYS A 154 11.76 4.17 -14.63
CA LYS A 154 10.37 4.65 -14.65
C LYS A 154 9.50 3.51 -14.14
N ARG A 155 9.11 3.56 -12.87
CA ARG A 155 8.23 2.57 -12.27
C ARG A 155 6.88 2.71 -12.95
N LEU A 156 6.31 1.60 -13.39
CA LEU A 156 5.03 1.61 -14.09
C LEU A 156 3.95 2.16 -13.15
N VAL A 157 3.57 3.41 -13.38
CA VAL A 157 2.48 4.07 -12.65
C VAL A 157 1.17 3.45 -13.12
N ARG A 158 0.59 2.59 -12.30
CA ARG A 158 -0.68 1.90 -12.61
C ARG A 158 -1.85 2.83 -12.28
N VAL A 159 -2.79 3.01 -13.21
CA VAL A 159 -4.06 3.70 -12.89
C VAL A 159 -4.88 2.80 -11.96
N VAL A 160 -5.20 3.32 -10.77
CA VAL A 160 -5.97 2.64 -9.72
C VAL A 160 -7.46 2.96 -9.87
N ALA A 161 -7.78 4.22 -10.17
CA ALA A 161 -9.14 4.68 -10.40
C ALA A 161 -9.15 5.85 -11.39
N ARG A 162 -10.27 6.01 -12.09
CA ARG A 162 -10.57 7.18 -12.91
C ARG A 162 -11.74 7.92 -12.29
N GLY A 163 -11.57 9.19 -12.02
CA GLY A 163 -12.62 10.07 -11.50
C GLY A 163 -13.01 11.12 -12.53
N HIS A 164 -14.11 11.82 -12.26
CA HIS A 164 -14.56 12.92 -13.12
C HIS A 164 -13.54 14.07 -13.14
N PHE A 165 -12.98 14.42 -11.99
CA PHE A 165 -12.06 15.55 -11.85
C PHE A 165 -10.58 15.16 -11.82
N ALA A 166 -10.27 13.92 -11.46
CA ALA A 166 -8.91 13.45 -11.27
C ALA A 166 -8.79 11.95 -11.48
N ASP A 167 -7.63 11.53 -11.96
CA ASP A 167 -7.25 10.12 -11.99
C ASP A 167 -6.41 9.77 -10.77
N VAL A 168 -6.65 8.60 -10.18
CA VAL A 168 -5.81 8.07 -9.10
C VAL A 168 -4.86 7.06 -9.70
N ARG A 169 -3.56 7.28 -9.52
CA ARG A 169 -2.50 6.39 -9.98
C ARG A 169 -1.67 5.88 -8.80
N GLN A 170 -1.13 4.68 -8.90
CA GLN A 170 -0.21 4.14 -7.90
C GLN A 170 1.21 4.60 -8.22
N GLY A 171 1.85 5.25 -7.26
CA GLY A 171 3.27 5.62 -7.31
C GLY A 171 4.06 4.93 -6.20
N PHE A 172 5.37 5.19 -6.15
CA PHE A 172 6.24 4.70 -5.08
C PHE A 172 7.10 5.83 -4.53
N PHE A 173 6.96 6.14 -3.25
CA PHE A 173 7.73 7.21 -2.60
C PHE A 173 8.46 6.67 -1.37
N LYS A 174 9.77 6.93 -1.27
CA LYS A 174 10.65 6.49 -0.16
C LYS A 174 10.49 5.01 0.22
N GLY A 175 10.29 4.14 -0.77
CA GLY A 175 10.12 2.69 -0.55
C GLY A 175 8.70 2.23 -0.25
N SER A 176 7.73 3.13 -0.15
CA SER A 176 6.31 2.82 0.12
C SER A 176 5.44 3.10 -1.09
N SER A 177 4.40 2.29 -1.30
CA SER A 177 3.37 2.59 -2.31
C SER A 177 2.54 3.80 -1.87
N VAL A 178 2.25 4.69 -2.81
CA VAL A 178 1.43 5.90 -2.59
C VAL A 178 0.36 6.02 -3.66
N ALA A 179 -0.73 6.72 -3.33
CA ALA A 179 -1.74 7.12 -4.29
C ALA A 179 -1.44 8.53 -4.80
N LEU A 180 -1.39 8.70 -6.11
CA LEU A 180 -1.22 9.97 -6.79
C LEU A 180 -2.57 10.36 -7.38
N LYS A 181 -3.26 11.32 -6.76
CA LYS A 181 -4.49 11.90 -7.31
C LYS A 181 -4.08 13.04 -8.23
N VAL A 182 -4.19 12.79 -9.53
CA VAL A 182 -3.68 13.64 -10.62
C VAL A 182 -4.83 14.43 -11.23
N PHE A 183 -4.74 15.75 -11.18
CA PHE A 183 -5.70 16.69 -11.71
C PHE A 183 -5.14 17.34 -12.97
N PRO A 184 -5.88 17.39 -14.09
CA PRO A 184 -5.47 18.18 -15.24
C PRO A 184 -5.44 19.68 -14.89
N GLU A 185 -4.67 20.47 -15.65
CA GLU A 185 -4.58 21.93 -15.43
C GLU A 185 -5.96 22.62 -15.47
N SER A 186 -6.89 22.10 -16.28
CA SER A 186 -8.27 22.59 -16.36
C SER A 186 -9.03 22.49 -15.03
N ASN A 187 -8.64 21.57 -14.15
CA ASN A 187 -9.30 21.27 -12.89
C ASN A 187 -8.50 21.81 -11.69
N ARG A 188 -7.80 22.94 -11.89
CA ARG A 188 -7.00 23.61 -10.85
C ARG A 188 -7.84 24.03 -9.64
N GLN A 189 -9.09 24.41 -9.86
CA GLN A 189 -9.99 24.82 -8.77
C GLN A 189 -10.36 23.64 -7.88
N GLU A 190 -10.69 22.49 -8.46
CA GLU A 190 -11.01 21.25 -7.76
C GLU A 190 -9.82 20.75 -6.96
N PHE A 191 -8.62 20.75 -7.57
CA PHE A 191 -7.37 20.48 -6.86
C PHE A 191 -7.19 21.41 -5.66
N SER A 192 -7.42 22.71 -5.84
CA SER A 192 -7.22 23.70 -4.79
C SER A 192 -8.21 23.52 -3.64
N LYS A 193 -9.48 23.21 -3.92
CA LYS A 193 -10.50 22.92 -2.91
C LYS A 193 -10.08 21.74 -2.02
N GLU A 194 -9.77 20.60 -2.64
CA GLU A 194 -9.39 19.40 -1.89
C GLU A 194 -8.07 19.58 -1.15
N LYS A 195 -7.06 20.18 -1.81
CA LYS A 195 -5.78 20.52 -1.19
C LYS A 195 -5.98 21.35 0.08
N ASN A 196 -6.77 22.43 -0.01
CA ASN A 196 -6.94 23.35 1.11
C ASN A 196 -7.56 22.66 2.34
N VAL A 197 -8.44 21.68 2.14
CA VAL A 197 -8.99 20.88 3.24
C VAL A 197 -7.91 20.02 3.89
N TYR A 198 -7.09 19.30 3.10
CA TYR A 198 -5.98 18.51 3.66
C TYR A 198 -4.94 19.34 4.41
N LEU A 199 -4.78 20.61 4.03
CA LEU A 199 -3.83 21.54 4.64
C LEU A 199 -4.32 22.20 5.94
N LEU A 200 -5.59 22.01 6.33
CA LEU A 200 -6.10 22.55 7.58
C LEU A 200 -5.34 21.97 8.78
N PRO A 201 -5.19 22.73 9.88
CA PRO A 201 -4.59 22.22 11.10
C PRO A 201 -5.29 20.96 11.59
N PHE A 202 -4.52 20.04 12.17
CA PHE A 202 -5.03 18.79 12.74
C PHE A 202 -5.86 17.93 11.77
N MET A 203 -5.55 17.90 10.47
CA MET A 203 -6.22 16.98 9.53
C MET A 203 -5.60 15.57 9.47
N THR A 204 -4.59 15.28 10.29
CA THR A 204 -3.98 13.94 10.38
C THR A 204 -4.67 13.11 11.46
N HIS A 205 -5.42 12.08 11.04
CA HIS A 205 -6.15 11.17 11.92
C HIS A 205 -6.29 9.79 11.26
N CYS A 206 -6.41 8.71 12.04
CA CYS A 206 -6.47 7.35 11.48
C CYS A 206 -7.65 7.12 10.52
N GLY A 207 -8.78 7.78 10.78
CA GLY A 207 -10.00 7.75 9.96
C GLY A 207 -10.03 8.76 8.81
N ILE A 208 -8.92 9.46 8.53
CA ILE A 208 -8.76 10.38 7.39
C ILE A 208 -7.54 9.89 6.58
N VAL A 209 -7.66 9.82 5.25
CA VAL A 209 -6.50 9.43 4.41
C VAL A 209 -5.38 10.45 4.58
N HIS A 210 -4.18 9.98 4.87
CA HIS A 210 -3.08 10.90 5.12
C HIS A 210 -2.56 11.50 3.81
N CYS A 211 -2.56 12.84 3.74
CA CYS A 211 -1.89 13.57 2.67
C CYS A 211 -0.39 13.68 3.00
N LEU A 212 0.43 13.02 2.18
CA LEU A 212 1.88 12.96 2.31
C LEU A 212 2.57 14.16 1.68
N GLY A 213 1.91 14.81 0.72
CA GLY A 213 2.49 15.91 -0.02
C GLY A 213 1.63 16.37 -1.19
N VAL A 214 2.08 17.47 -1.79
CA VAL A 214 1.50 18.07 -2.99
C VAL A 214 2.61 18.28 -4.02
N GLY A 215 2.28 18.19 -5.29
CA GLY A 215 3.26 18.35 -6.37
C GLY A 215 2.64 18.69 -7.71
N ARG A 216 3.48 18.76 -8.75
CA ARG A 216 3.08 18.94 -10.15
C ARG A 216 3.83 18.00 -11.08
N MET A 217 3.12 17.41 -12.04
CA MET A 217 3.69 16.57 -13.08
C MET A 217 3.44 17.23 -14.44
N GLY A 218 4.45 17.93 -14.97
CA GLY A 218 4.26 18.80 -16.13
C GLY A 218 3.25 19.91 -15.80
N ARG A 219 2.10 19.90 -16.48
CA ARG A 219 0.97 20.81 -16.22
C ARG A 219 -0.08 20.24 -15.26
N GLU A 220 0.03 18.97 -14.87
CA GLU A 220 -0.94 18.35 -13.97
C GLU A 220 -0.61 18.68 -12.51
N PHE A 221 -1.63 18.86 -11.68
CA PHE A 221 -1.49 19.01 -10.22
C PHE A 221 -1.64 17.64 -9.55
N VAL A 222 -0.91 17.39 -8.47
CA VAL A 222 -0.87 16.07 -7.82
C VAL A 222 -1.03 16.20 -6.31
N LEU A 223 -1.98 15.46 -5.74
CA LEU A 223 -1.99 15.12 -4.31
C LEU A 223 -1.33 13.75 -4.13
N ILE A 224 -0.38 13.68 -3.20
CA ILE A 224 0.31 12.43 -2.83
C ILE A 224 -0.32 11.96 -1.53
N LEU A 225 -1.01 10.82 -1.58
CA LEU A 225 -1.81 10.28 -0.50
C LEU A 225 -1.30 8.90 -0.08
N GLU A 226 -1.59 8.53 1.16
CA GLU A 226 -1.46 7.15 1.62
C GLU A 226 -2.29 6.22 0.71
N LEU A 227 -1.69 5.11 0.27
CA LEU A 227 -2.40 4.11 -0.53
C LEU A 227 -3.10 3.09 0.39
N ALA A 228 -4.42 3.05 0.32
CA ALA A 228 -5.21 1.99 0.94
C ALA A 228 -5.25 0.74 0.05
N THR A 229 -4.61 -0.35 0.49
CA THR A 229 -4.40 -1.54 -0.34
C THR A 229 -5.67 -2.34 -0.64
N GLN A 230 -6.71 -2.20 0.18
CA GLN A 230 -8.00 -2.88 -0.07
C GLN A 230 -8.96 -2.05 -0.94
N GLY A 231 -8.54 -0.85 -1.36
CA GLY A 231 -9.33 0.04 -2.19
C GLY A 231 -10.49 0.69 -1.44
N SER A 232 -11.51 1.12 -2.17
CA SER A 232 -12.72 1.70 -1.58
C SER A 232 -13.58 0.65 -0.89
N LEU A 233 -14.38 1.05 0.09
CA LEU A 233 -15.35 0.21 0.77
C LEU A 233 -16.34 -0.41 -0.22
N ASN A 234 -16.75 0.33 -1.25
CA ASN A 234 -17.56 -0.19 -2.35
C ASN A 234 -16.88 -1.39 -3.03
N THR A 235 -15.61 -1.24 -3.39
CA THR A 235 -14.83 -2.31 -4.03
C THR A 235 -14.63 -3.48 -3.07
N PHE A 236 -14.30 -3.20 -1.82
CA PHE A 236 -14.09 -4.20 -0.78
C PHE A 236 -15.33 -5.08 -0.57
N LEU A 237 -16.51 -4.46 -0.39
CA LEU A 237 -17.77 -5.15 -0.15
C LEU A 237 -18.28 -5.90 -1.39
N SER A 238 -17.92 -5.46 -2.60
CA SER A 238 -18.27 -6.21 -3.82
C SER A 238 -17.49 -7.52 -3.97
N ARG A 239 -16.37 -7.68 -3.26
CA ARG A 239 -15.46 -8.84 -3.36
C ARG A 239 -15.43 -9.69 -2.10
N THR A 240 -15.87 -9.14 -0.98
CA THR A 240 -15.68 -9.71 0.35
C THR A 240 -17.01 -9.77 1.08
N VAL A 241 -17.34 -10.95 1.58
CA VAL A 241 -18.42 -11.11 2.56
C VAL A 241 -17.81 -10.91 3.94
N SER A 242 -18.21 -9.83 4.62
CA SER A 242 -17.75 -9.51 5.97
C SER A 242 -18.55 -10.27 7.02
N ASP A 243 -17.88 -10.84 8.02
CA ASP A 243 -18.56 -11.32 9.21
C ASP A 243 -19.05 -10.15 10.08
N TRP A 244 -19.82 -10.46 11.12
CA TRP A 244 -20.41 -9.45 11.99
C TRP A 244 -19.36 -8.55 12.64
N ASN A 245 -18.27 -9.13 13.13
CA ASN A 245 -17.22 -8.38 13.83
C ASN A 245 -16.46 -7.43 12.88
N SER A 246 -16.13 -7.89 11.68
CA SER A 246 -15.51 -7.05 10.65
C SER A 246 -16.46 -5.94 10.22
N THR A 247 -17.74 -6.24 10.07
CA THR A 247 -18.77 -5.24 9.72
C THR A 247 -18.87 -4.15 10.79
N LEU A 248 -18.90 -4.53 12.07
CA LEU A 248 -18.88 -3.58 13.17
C LEU A 248 -17.62 -2.72 13.16
N ARG A 249 -16.45 -3.31 12.89
CA ARG A 249 -15.18 -2.57 12.81
C ARG A 249 -15.17 -1.57 11.65
N LEU A 250 -15.67 -1.94 10.48
CA LEU A 250 -15.82 -1.02 9.34
C LEU A 250 -16.73 0.15 9.72
N ALA A 251 -17.92 -0.13 10.28
CA ALA A 251 -18.88 0.90 10.68
C ALA A 251 -18.33 1.83 11.77
N GLN A 252 -17.66 1.27 12.77
CA GLN A 252 -17.05 2.01 13.87
C GLN A 252 -15.96 2.97 13.35
N THR A 253 -15.04 2.47 12.52
CA THR A 253 -13.90 3.28 12.03
C THR A 253 -14.33 4.36 11.03
N VAL A 254 -15.35 4.10 10.20
CA VAL A 254 -16.00 5.15 9.38
C VAL A 254 -16.58 6.25 10.28
N SER A 255 -17.34 5.84 11.30
CA SER A 255 -17.99 6.77 12.23
C SER A 255 -16.97 7.62 13.01
N GLN A 256 -15.85 7.02 13.42
CA GLN A 256 -14.74 7.74 14.07
C GLN A 256 -14.09 8.77 13.14
N GLY A 257 -13.84 8.40 11.88
CA GLY A 257 -13.32 9.33 10.87
C GLY A 257 -14.26 10.51 10.63
N LEU A 258 -15.56 10.24 10.52
CA LEU A 258 -16.58 11.26 10.30
C LEU A 258 -16.76 12.17 11.52
N ALA A 259 -16.82 11.59 12.72
CA ALA A 259 -16.88 12.35 13.96
C ALA A 259 -15.67 13.27 14.10
N TYR A 260 -14.47 12.79 13.77
CA TYR A 260 -13.25 13.61 13.77
C TYR A 260 -13.33 14.76 12.76
N LEU A 261 -13.78 14.48 11.53
CA LEU A 261 -13.95 15.49 10.49
C LEU A 261 -14.92 16.60 10.93
N HIS A 262 -16.01 16.23 11.59
CA HIS A 262 -17.04 17.15 12.08
C HIS A 262 -16.65 17.88 13.37
N THR A 263 -15.66 17.38 14.11
CA THR A 263 -15.26 17.97 15.39
C THR A 263 -14.34 19.18 15.19
N GLU A 264 -14.64 20.28 15.87
CA GLU A 264 -13.74 21.42 16.00
C GLU A 264 -12.65 21.13 17.02
N LEU A 265 -11.39 21.46 16.69
CA LEU A 265 -10.25 21.27 17.58
C LEU A 265 -9.47 22.57 17.72
N ASN A 266 -9.31 23.05 18.95
CA ASN A 266 -8.54 24.25 19.26
C ASN A 266 -7.41 23.90 20.21
N LYS A 267 -6.16 23.94 19.73
CA LYS A 267 -4.96 23.63 20.53
C LYS A 267 -3.79 24.50 20.09
N ASN A 268 -3.08 25.09 21.06
CA ASN A 268 -1.82 25.81 20.84
C ASN A 268 -1.87 26.90 19.75
N GLY A 269 -2.96 27.66 19.68
CA GLY A 269 -3.14 28.72 18.68
C GLY A 269 -3.50 28.24 17.27
N ALA A 270 -3.56 26.92 17.04
CA ALA A 270 -4.07 26.33 15.81
C ALA A 270 -5.51 25.82 16.01
N CYS A 271 -6.29 25.88 14.94
CA CYS A 271 -7.72 25.63 14.94
C CYS A 271 -8.11 24.79 13.74
N LYS A 272 -8.64 23.59 14.00
CA LYS A 272 -9.33 22.76 13.01
C LYS A 272 -10.82 23.12 13.07
N PRO A 273 -11.41 23.66 12.00
CA PRO A 273 -12.85 23.89 11.95
C PRO A 273 -13.62 22.56 11.79
N ALA A 274 -14.93 22.60 12.04
CA ALA A 274 -15.83 21.54 11.63
C ALA A 274 -15.90 21.50 10.10
N ILE A 275 -15.83 20.31 9.51
CA ILE A 275 -15.84 20.14 8.06
C ILE A 275 -16.98 19.18 7.72
N ALA A 276 -17.90 19.58 6.84
CA ALA A 276 -18.84 18.67 6.22
C ALA A 276 -18.17 18.04 4.99
N HIS A 277 -18.20 16.71 4.87
CA HIS A 277 -17.56 16.02 3.74
C HIS A 277 -18.17 16.40 2.38
N GLY A 278 -19.50 16.56 2.32
CA GLY A 278 -20.23 16.95 1.11
C GLY A 278 -20.44 15.87 0.05
N ASP A 279 -19.75 14.72 0.14
CA ASP A 279 -19.88 13.60 -0.80
C ASP A 279 -19.53 12.26 -0.12
N LEU A 280 -20.15 11.99 1.03
CA LEU A 280 -19.89 10.74 1.75
C LEU A 280 -20.58 9.57 1.06
N SER A 281 -19.79 8.65 0.49
CA SER A 281 -20.26 7.43 -0.16
C SER A 281 -19.31 6.27 0.11
N SER A 282 -19.73 5.03 -0.15
CA SER A 282 -18.85 3.85 -0.03
C SER A 282 -17.65 3.88 -1.00
N SER A 283 -17.69 4.70 -2.04
CA SER A 283 -16.57 4.93 -2.96
C SER A 283 -15.52 5.88 -2.38
N ASN A 284 -15.92 6.80 -1.50
CA ASN A 284 -15.06 7.80 -0.84
C ASN A 284 -14.64 7.40 0.58
N VAL A 285 -14.88 6.13 0.93
CA VAL A 285 -14.33 5.48 2.12
C VAL A 285 -13.32 4.44 1.65
N LEU A 286 -12.08 4.49 2.14
CA LEU A 286 -11.05 3.51 1.84
C LEU A 286 -10.90 2.50 2.97
N VAL A 287 -10.63 1.24 2.64
CA VAL A 287 -10.34 0.17 3.59
C VAL A 287 -8.83 -0.06 3.62
N LYS A 288 -8.24 0.06 4.82
CA LYS A 288 -6.81 -0.14 5.08
C LYS A 288 -6.48 -1.62 5.22
N ALA A 289 -5.19 -1.95 5.15
CA ALA A 289 -4.70 -3.33 5.24
C ALA A 289 -5.09 -4.01 6.56
N ASP A 290 -5.19 -3.24 7.64
CA ASP A 290 -5.61 -3.74 8.95
C ASP A 290 -7.13 -3.92 9.06
N GLY A 291 -7.92 -3.54 8.05
CA GLY A 291 -9.39 -3.58 8.02
C GLY A 291 -10.08 -2.34 8.60
N SER A 292 -9.34 -1.28 8.92
CA SER A 292 -9.92 -0.01 9.36
C SER A 292 -10.31 0.86 8.16
N CYS A 293 -11.26 1.77 8.34
CA CYS A 293 -11.68 2.69 7.30
C CYS A 293 -11.09 4.09 7.46
N ALA A 294 -10.86 4.77 6.33
CA ALA A 294 -10.50 6.18 6.30
C ALA A 294 -11.26 6.93 5.19
N LEU A 295 -11.68 8.16 5.48
CA LEU A 295 -12.36 9.03 4.52
C LEU A 295 -11.36 9.63 3.53
N CYS A 296 -11.77 9.75 2.28
CA CYS A 296 -11.00 10.40 1.21
C CYS A 296 -11.91 11.26 0.34
N ASP A 297 -11.30 11.98 -0.60
CA ASP A 297 -12.00 12.85 -1.55
C ASP A 297 -12.75 14.04 -0.91
N PHE A 298 -11.98 15.07 -0.56
CA PHE A 298 -12.52 16.29 0.05
C PHE A 298 -12.84 17.38 -0.99
N GLY A 299 -12.98 17.04 -2.27
CA GLY A 299 -13.25 18.01 -3.34
C GLY A 299 -14.59 18.75 -3.20
N CYS A 300 -15.56 18.12 -2.52
CA CYS A 300 -16.89 18.67 -2.23
C CYS A 300 -17.05 19.15 -0.78
N SER A 301 -15.97 19.13 0.01
CA SER A 301 -16.07 19.44 1.44
C SER A 301 -16.27 20.93 1.70
N VAL A 302 -17.05 21.21 2.74
CA VAL A 302 -17.38 22.55 3.18
C VAL A 302 -16.86 22.75 4.59
N VAL A 303 -16.01 23.75 4.76
CA VAL A 303 -15.58 24.21 6.08
C VAL A 303 -16.74 24.96 6.71
N LEU A 304 -17.26 24.44 7.82
CA LEU A 304 -18.34 25.06 8.57
C LEU A 304 -17.71 26.09 9.52
N GLN A 305 -18.12 27.34 9.41
CA GLN A 305 -17.68 28.38 10.33
C GLN A 305 -18.43 28.24 11.66
N GLY A 306 -17.81 27.59 12.63
CA GLY A 306 -18.16 27.67 14.04
C GLY A 306 -17.04 28.37 14.81
N PHE A 307 -17.41 29.46 15.51
CA PHE A 307 -16.60 30.33 16.37
C PHE A 307 -15.67 31.40 15.75
N ARG A 308 -15.87 32.63 16.27
CA ARG A 308 -15.20 33.91 15.95
C ARG A 308 -13.77 34.07 16.51
N ASN A 309 -13.15 33.01 17.03
CA ASN A 309 -11.92 33.12 17.85
C ASN A 309 -10.71 32.34 17.32
N CYS A 310 -10.68 31.98 16.03
CA CYS A 310 -9.46 31.49 15.40
C CYS A 310 -8.78 32.66 14.68
N PRO A 311 -7.72 33.28 15.26
CA PRO A 311 -7.00 34.34 14.58
C PRO A 311 -6.30 33.76 13.34
N GLY A 312 -6.77 34.11 12.14
CA GLY A 312 -6.12 33.75 10.88
C GLY A 312 -7.01 33.25 9.75
N ILE A 313 -8.29 32.95 9.98
CA ILE A 313 -9.24 32.67 8.89
C ILE A 313 -10.09 33.92 8.67
N GLN A 314 -9.46 34.97 8.16
CA GLN A 314 -10.21 36.08 7.57
C GLN A 314 -10.59 35.68 6.15
N ASP A 315 -11.86 35.94 5.84
CA ASP A 315 -12.48 35.74 4.53
C ASP A 315 -11.73 36.59 3.48
N HIS A 316 -10.83 35.96 2.73
CA HIS A 316 -10.18 36.57 1.58
C HIS A 316 -10.55 35.78 0.32
N SER A 317 -11.56 36.31 -0.35
CA SER A 317 -11.89 36.11 -1.77
C SER A 317 -10.80 36.63 -2.73
N GLY A 318 -9.54 36.58 -2.33
CA GLY A 318 -8.39 37.05 -3.11
C GLY A 318 -7.19 36.17 -2.87
N GLU A 319 -6.59 35.68 -3.96
CA GLU A 319 -5.32 34.97 -3.99
C GLU A 319 -4.28 35.73 -3.15
N THR A 320 -4.07 35.30 -1.91
CA THR A 320 -2.94 35.73 -1.09
C THR A 320 -2.34 34.49 -0.46
N GLU A 321 -1.06 34.30 -0.71
CA GLU A 321 -0.30 33.11 -0.39
C GLU A 321 -0.50 32.67 1.06
N VAL A 322 -0.92 31.42 1.24
CA VAL A 322 -0.87 30.66 2.50
C VAL A 322 0.60 30.35 2.85
N SER A 323 1.51 31.30 2.64
CA SER A 323 2.97 31.17 2.70
C SER A 323 3.49 30.88 4.11
N SER A 324 2.77 31.28 5.16
CA SER A 324 3.30 31.33 6.53
C SER A 324 3.01 30.11 7.42
N PHE A 325 2.29 29.08 6.93
CA PHE A 325 2.06 27.83 7.69
C PHE A 325 2.81 26.60 7.10
N PHE A 326 3.70 26.81 6.13
CA PHE A 326 4.29 25.77 5.28
C PHE A 326 5.42 24.90 5.87
N ASN A 327 5.54 24.77 7.19
CA ASN A 327 6.73 24.09 7.74
C ASN A 327 6.70 22.55 7.76
N ASN A 328 5.62 21.87 7.33
CA ASN A 328 5.53 20.40 7.51
C ASN A 328 5.13 19.55 6.30
N LEU A 329 4.81 20.13 5.13
CA LEU A 329 4.65 19.34 3.91
C LEU A 329 5.82 19.61 2.99
N GLN A 330 6.71 18.61 2.87
CA GLN A 330 7.81 18.67 1.92
C GLN A 330 7.23 18.86 0.52
N ALA A 331 7.69 19.87 -0.22
CA ALA A 331 7.54 19.86 -1.66
C ALA A 331 8.31 18.64 -2.17
N ILE A 332 7.60 17.56 -2.46
CA ILE A 332 8.23 16.31 -2.89
C ILE A 332 8.56 16.45 -4.38
N GLN A 333 9.83 16.32 -4.73
CA GLN A 333 10.22 16.16 -6.13
C GLN A 333 9.64 14.85 -6.68
N LEU A 334 8.71 14.97 -7.63
CA LEU A 334 7.99 13.85 -8.24
C LEU A 334 8.90 12.93 -9.07
N SER A 335 10.10 13.37 -9.45
CA SER A 335 11.14 12.50 -10.04
C SER A 335 11.56 11.35 -9.11
N SER A 336 11.31 11.48 -7.81
CA SER A 336 11.57 10.44 -6.80
C SER A 336 10.36 9.51 -6.57
N ILE A 337 9.25 9.75 -7.25
CA ILE A 337 7.96 9.04 -7.11
C ILE A 337 7.64 8.17 -8.34
N LEU A 338 8.03 8.66 -9.52
CA LEU A 338 7.77 8.08 -10.84
C LEU A 338 8.92 7.16 -11.29
#